data_AF-A0A7C4FQF2-F1
#
_entry.id   AF-A0A7C4FQF2-F1
#
_cell.length_a   1.000
_cell.length_b   1.000
_cell.length_c   1.000
_cell.angle_alpha   90.00
_cell.angle_beta   90.00
_cell.angle_gamma   90.00
#
_symmetry.space_group_name_H-M   'P 1'
#
loop_
_entity.id
_entity.type
_entity.pdbx_description
1 polymer ?
#
loop_
_entity_poly.entity_id
_entity_poly.type
_entity_poly.pdbx_seq_one_letter_code
_entity_poly.pdbx_strand_id
1 'polypeptide(L)'
;MVLRERDTIPKFLDKNPDGRFKGRNPIIDKSELPNHYVEGSHTIYIGKGNKLQRRMKQFINFGSGKPIGHWGGRLVWQIENSDDFFVAWKCVDDQDPSIIESQMFKEFNSTYHKLLYANLKF
;
A
#
# COMPACT_ATOMS: atom_id res chain seq x y z
N MET A 1 3.10 -7.57 -1.54
CA MET A 1 3.37 -6.41 -2.40
C MET A 1 2.12 -6.12 -3.21
N VAL A 2 1.87 -4.85 -3.51
CA VAL A 2 0.83 -4.42 -4.45
C VAL A 2 1.52 -3.70 -5.60
N LEU A 3 1.21 -4.15 -6.81
CA LEU A 3 1.82 -3.71 -8.05
C LEU A 3 0.75 -3.14 -8.98
N ARG A 4 1.11 -2.12 -9.75
CA ARG A 4 0.32 -1.58 -10.84
C ARG A 4 1.06 -1.75 -12.16
N GLU A 5 0.34 -2.21 -13.17
CA GLU A 5 0.90 -2.46 -14.50
C GLU A 5 1.49 -1.20 -15.13
N ARG A 6 0.80 -0.06 -14.98
CA ARG A 6 1.31 1.25 -15.41
C ARG A 6 2.11 1.89 -14.28
N ASP A 7 3.19 2.56 -14.63
CA ASP A 7 4.09 3.31 -13.74
C ASP A 7 3.93 4.83 -13.87
N THR A 8 3.00 5.29 -14.71
CA THR A 8 2.60 6.71 -14.85
C THR A 8 1.74 7.19 -13.69
N ILE A 9 1.67 8.51 -13.49
CA ILE A 9 0.81 9.12 -12.45
C ILE A 9 -0.65 8.70 -12.65
N PRO A 10 -1.30 8.04 -11.66
CA PRO A 10 -2.68 7.63 -11.78
C PRO A 10 -3.64 8.77 -11.43
N LYS A 11 -4.92 8.57 -11.73
CA LYS A 11 -5.97 9.40 -11.13
C LYS A 11 -6.16 8.99 -9.67
N PHE A 12 -6.26 10.01 -8.82
CA PHE A 12 -6.51 9.83 -7.40
C PHE A 12 -7.97 10.12 -7.05
N LEU A 13 -8.44 9.44 -6.01
CA LEU A 13 -9.80 9.53 -5.51
C LEU A 13 -9.86 10.39 -4.23
N ASP A 14 -10.90 11.22 -4.13
CA ASP A 14 -11.19 12.05 -2.94
C ASP A 14 -11.70 11.21 -1.75
N LYS A 15 -12.00 9.94 -2.00
CA LYS A 15 -12.50 8.96 -1.03
C LYS A 15 -11.79 7.63 -1.23
N ASN A 16 -11.80 6.81 -0.19
CA ASN A 16 -11.58 5.39 -0.32
C ASN A 16 -12.81 4.64 0.23
N PRO A 17 -12.92 3.32 0.02
CA PRO A 17 -14.03 2.54 0.56
C PRO A 17 -14.07 2.70 2.08
N ASP A 18 -15.18 3.24 2.61
CA ASP A 18 -15.35 3.90 3.92
C ASP A 18 -15.17 3.02 5.19
N GLY A 19 -14.14 2.17 5.25
CA GLY A 19 -13.80 1.32 6.38
C GLY A 19 -13.21 2.11 7.56
N ARG A 20 -14.04 2.84 8.31
CA ARG A 20 -13.60 3.62 9.49
C ARG A 20 -13.51 2.74 10.74
N PHE A 21 -12.38 2.06 10.92
CA PHE A 21 -12.11 1.36 12.18
C PHE A 21 -11.86 2.37 13.31
N LYS A 22 -12.68 2.30 14.37
CA LYS A 22 -12.61 3.21 15.53
C LYS A 22 -12.68 4.70 15.17
N GLY A 23 -13.42 5.06 14.11
CA GLY A 23 -13.62 6.46 13.71
C GLY A 23 -12.40 7.15 13.08
N ARG A 24 -11.29 6.43 12.86
CA ARG A 24 -10.10 7.02 12.22
C ARG A 24 -10.34 7.21 10.72
N ASN A 25 -10.05 8.41 10.19
CA ASN A 25 -10.17 8.72 8.77
C ASN A 25 -8.93 8.23 8.01
N PRO A 26 -9.03 7.25 7.10
CA PRO A 26 -7.88 6.74 6.36
C PRO A 26 -7.47 7.57 5.14
N ILE A 27 -8.32 8.53 4.74
CA ILE A 27 -8.16 9.38 3.55
C ILE A 27 -7.20 10.53 3.87
N ILE A 28 -6.30 10.84 2.94
CA ILE A 28 -5.59 12.13 2.91
C ILE A 28 -6.09 12.98 1.75
N ASP A 29 -5.83 14.29 1.80
CA ASP A 29 -6.24 15.23 0.76
C ASP A 29 -5.71 14.79 -0.62
N LYS A 30 -6.58 14.81 -1.62
CA LYS A 30 -6.23 14.39 -2.98
C LYS A 30 -5.11 15.24 -3.57
N SER A 31 -5.04 16.52 -3.23
CA SER A 31 -4.00 17.44 -3.69
C SER A 31 -2.60 17.05 -3.17
N GLU A 32 -2.52 16.31 -2.06
CA GLU A 32 -1.27 15.83 -1.49
C GLU A 32 -0.78 14.53 -2.14
N LEU A 33 -1.67 13.71 -2.71
CA LEU A 33 -1.33 12.38 -3.24
C LEU A 33 -0.26 12.40 -4.36
N PRO A 34 -0.25 13.36 -5.30
CA PRO A 34 0.77 13.43 -6.34
C PRO A 34 2.19 13.62 -5.79
N ASN A 35 2.37 14.41 -4.72
CA ASN A 35 3.68 14.68 -4.12
C ASN A 35 4.35 13.39 -3.60
N HIS A 36 3.50 12.48 -3.15
CA HIS A 36 3.84 11.20 -2.53
C HIS A 36 3.99 10.06 -3.53
N TYR A 37 3.47 10.22 -4.75
CA TYR A 37 3.57 9.20 -5.78
C TYR A 37 4.98 9.15 -6.38
N VAL A 38 5.37 7.96 -6.83
CA VAL A 38 6.67 7.69 -7.43
C VAL A 38 6.43 7.23 -8.86
N GLU A 39 6.56 8.16 -9.81
CA GLU A 39 6.51 7.85 -11.24
C GLU A 39 7.66 6.91 -11.63
N GLY A 40 7.40 5.97 -12.53
CA GLY A 40 8.36 4.93 -12.93
C GLY A 40 8.37 3.70 -12.02
N SER A 41 7.66 3.72 -10.88
CA SER A 41 7.52 2.56 -10.01
C SER A 41 6.22 1.79 -10.27
N HIS A 42 6.35 0.50 -10.61
CA HIS A 42 5.23 -0.43 -10.57
C HIS A 42 4.81 -0.80 -9.15
N THR A 43 5.70 -0.68 -8.15
CA THR A 43 5.40 -1.06 -6.77
C THR A 43 4.77 0.10 -6.02
N ILE A 44 3.57 -0.13 -5.46
CA ILE A 44 2.79 0.89 -4.73
C ILE A 44 2.86 0.67 -3.21
N TYR A 45 2.87 -0.60 -2.81
CA TYR A 45 2.83 -0.99 -1.40
C TYR A 45 3.65 -2.25 -1.14
N ILE A 46 4.42 -2.25 -0.07
CA ILE A 46 5.00 -3.46 0.50
C ILE A 46 4.54 -3.57 1.95
N GLY A 47 4.10 -4.76 2.33
CA GLY A 47 3.79 -5.09 3.72
C GLY A 47 4.28 -6.49 4.03
N LYS A 48 4.32 -6.79 5.33
CA LYS A 48 4.74 -8.07 5.88
C LYS A 48 3.68 -8.73 6.75
N GLY A 49 3.88 -10.02 7.05
CA GLY A 49 3.16 -10.69 8.13
C GLY A 49 3.44 -12.18 8.23
N ASN A 50 3.53 -12.68 9.47
CA ASN A 50 3.79 -14.10 9.79
C ASN A 50 2.61 -15.03 9.42
N LYS A 51 1.40 -14.46 9.25
CA LYS A 51 0.21 -15.16 8.75
C LYS A 51 -0.32 -14.41 7.53
N LEU A 52 0.36 -14.60 6.40
CA LEU A 52 0.14 -13.83 5.18
C LEU A 52 -1.34 -13.86 4.72
N GLN A 53 -1.97 -15.03 4.66
CA GLN A 53 -3.38 -15.17 4.27
C GLN A 53 -4.31 -14.28 5.11
N ARG A 54 -4.15 -14.28 6.44
CA ARG A 54 -4.93 -13.43 7.34
C ARG A 54 -4.69 -11.95 7.06
N ARG A 55 -3.43 -11.57 6.83
CA ARG A 55 -3.04 -10.18 6.56
C ARG A 55 -3.60 -9.69 5.23
N MET A 56 -3.55 -10.51 4.18
CA MET A 56 -4.16 -10.23 2.88
C MET A 56 -5.67 -10.07 2.99
N LYS A 57 -6.35 -10.97 3.72
CA LYS A 57 -7.79 -10.84 3.97
C LYS A 57 -8.15 -9.54 4.70
N GLN A 58 -7.35 -9.11 5.67
CA GLN A 58 -7.54 -7.81 6.34
C GLN A 58 -7.36 -6.63 5.39
N PHE A 59 -6.32 -6.68 4.55
CA PHE A 59 -6.04 -5.65 3.54
C PHE A 59 -7.19 -5.51 2.53
N ILE A 60 -7.67 -6.63 1.97
CA ILE A 60 -8.80 -6.66 1.03
C ILE A 60 -10.10 -6.21 1.71
N ASN A 61 -10.39 -6.72 2.91
CA ASN A 61 -11.60 -6.30 3.64
C ASN A 61 -11.60 -4.80 3.97
N PHE A 62 -10.43 -4.24 4.29
CA PHE A 62 -10.29 -2.80 4.47
C PHE A 62 -10.59 -2.06 3.16
N GLY A 63 -9.99 -2.51 2.05
CA GLY A 63 -10.28 -2.01 0.71
C GLY A 63 -11.73 -2.18 0.27
N SER A 64 -12.48 -3.12 0.85
CA SER A 64 -13.91 -3.27 0.60
C SER A 64 -14.79 -2.45 1.56
N GLY A 65 -14.22 -1.50 2.30
CA GLY A 65 -14.95 -0.62 3.22
C GLY A 65 -15.32 -1.24 4.57
N LYS A 66 -14.77 -2.41 4.95
CA LYS A 66 -15.07 -2.98 6.28
C LYS A 66 -14.28 -2.27 7.37
N PRO A 67 -14.86 -2.02 8.55
CA PRO A 67 -14.18 -1.39 9.68
C PRO A 67 -13.21 -2.37 10.34
N ILE A 68 -12.04 -2.58 9.74
CA ILE A 68 -10.98 -3.48 10.21
C ILE A 68 -9.77 -2.67 10.65
N GLY A 69 -9.11 -3.09 11.73
CA GLY A 69 -7.85 -2.50 12.22
C GLY A 69 -6.66 -2.75 11.29
N HIS A 70 -6.72 -2.22 10.08
CA HIS A 70 -5.66 -2.23 9.07
C HIS A 70 -5.35 -0.78 8.69
N TRP A 71 -4.08 -0.38 8.74
CA TRP A 71 -3.68 1.02 8.49
C TRP A 71 -2.63 1.15 7.39
N GLY A 72 -1.65 0.25 7.37
CA GLY A 72 -0.67 0.19 6.29
C GLY A 72 -1.36 -0.07 4.95
N GLY A 73 -0.86 0.53 3.86
CA GLY A 73 -1.41 0.29 2.54
C GLY A 73 -2.75 1.00 2.26
N ARG A 74 -3.33 1.74 3.20
CA ARG A 74 -4.66 2.38 3.02
C ARG A 74 -4.75 3.31 1.81
N LEU A 75 -3.63 3.92 1.41
CA LEU A 75 -3.57 4.84 0.27
C LEU A 75 -3.68 4.12 -1.07
N VAL A 76 -3.43 2.80 -1.14
CA VAL A 76 -3.70 1.99 -2.35
C VAL A 76 -5.12 2.24 -2.84
N TRP A 77 -6.06 2.34 -1.91
CA TRP A 77 -7.49 2.50 -2.19
C TRP A 77 -7.90 3.95 -2.53
N GLN A 78 -6.97 4.91 -2.54
CA GLN A 78 -7.18 6.26 -3.08
C GLN A 78 -6.65 6.39 -4.52
N ILE A 79 -6.27 5.29 -5.16
CA ILE A 79 -5.93 5.24 -6.58
C ILE A 79 -7.09 4.61 -7.36
N GLU A 80 -7.47 5.25 -8.48
CA GLU A 80 -8.49 4.75 -9.40
C GLU A 80 -8.07 3.39 -10.00
N ASN A 81 -9.06 2.51 -10.21
CA ASN A 81 -8.87 1.15 -10.74
C ASN A 81 -7.93 0.29 -9.87
N SER A 82 -8.02 0.44 -8.54
CA SER A 82 -7.26 -0.39 -7.60
C SER A 82 -7.65 -1.88 -7.61
N ASP A 83 -8.80 -2.21 -8.21
CA ASP A 83 -9.23 -3.61 -8.46
C ASP A 83 -8.35 -4.31 -9.51
N ASP A 84 -7.66 -3.58 -10.37
CA ASP A 84 -6.75 -4.12 -11.41
C ASP A 84 -5.34 -4.38 -10.87
N PHE A 85 -5.07 -4.08 -9.59
CA PHE A 85 -3.73 -4.19 -9.04
C PHE A 85 -3.35 -5.64 -8.76
N PHE A 86 -2.11 -5.98 -9.06
CA PHE A 86 -1.57 -7.31 -8.77
C PHE A 86 -1.09 -7.38 -7.33
N VAL A 87 -1.53 -8.42 -6.62
CA VAL A 87 -1.00 -8.76 -5.29
C VAL A 87 0.01 -9.89 -5.45
N ALA A 88 1.27 -9.58 -5.17
CA ALA A 88 2.37 -10.55 -5.17
C ALA A 88 2.89 -10.79 -3.75
N TRP A 89 3.43 -11.98 -3.47
CA TRP A 89 4.05 -12.28 -2.19
C TRP A 89 5.38 -13.02 -2.37
N LYS A 90 6.27 -12.83 -1.39
CA LYS A 90 7.54 -13.52 -1.27
C LYS A 90 7.52 -14.32 0.03
N CYS A 91 7.67 -15.63 -0.06
CA CYS A 91 7.86 -16.48 1.12
C CYS A 91 9.28 -16.26 1.67
N VAL A 92 9.38 -16.16 2.99
CA VAL A 92 10.63 -15.95 3.71
C VAL A 92 10.63 -16.96 4.85
N ASP A 93 11.38 -18.04 4.69
CA ASP A 93 11.27 -19.19 5.57
C ASP A 93 12.08 -18.96 6.86
N ASP A 94 13.37 -18.65 6.72
CA ASP A 94 14.32 -18.55 7.85
C ASP A 94 14.70 -17.13 8.25
N GLN A 95 14.07 -16.12 7.66
CA GLN A 95 14.39 -14.71 7.88
C GLN A 95 13.19 -13.97 8.46
N ASP A 96 13.43 -13.09 9.43
CA ASP A 96 12.39 -12.18 9.93
C ASP A 96 11.85 -11.35 8.74
N PRO A 97 10.54 -11.41 8.43
CA PRO A 97 9.94 -10.62 7.37
C PRO A 97 10.22 -9.11 7.48
N SER A 98 10.52 -8.62 8.69
CA SER A 98 10.91 -7.24 8.96
C SER A 98 12.26 -6.87 8.37
N ILE A 99 13.21 -7.81 8.33
CA ILE A 99 14.54 -7.60 7.73
C ILE A 99 14.38 -7.46 6.22
N ILE A 100 13.64 -8.40 5.61
CA ILE A 100 13.38 -8.37 4.16
C ILE A 100 12.60 -7.12 3.75
N GLU A 101 11.53 -6.77 4.48
CA GLU A 101 10.77 -5.53 4.22
C GLU A 101 11.69 -4.29 4.28
N SER A 102 12.57 -4.23 5.29
CA SER A 102 13.50 -3.11 5.43
C SER A 102 14.53 -3.04 4.30
N GLN A 103 15.01 -4.19 3.81
CA GLN A 103 15.90 -4.25 2.65
C GLN A 103 15.18 -3.75 1.39
N MET A 104 13.96 -4.21 1.13
CA MET A 104 13.17 -3.77 -0.03
C MET A 104 12.87 -2.26 0.03
N PHE A 105 12.64 -1.69 1.22
CA PHE A 105 12.51 -0.23 1.36
C PHE A 105 13.81 0.51 1.09
N LYS A 106 14.96 -0.02 1.53
CA LYS A 106 16.27 0.58 1.24
C LYS A 106 16.57 0.56 -0.25
N GLU A 107 16.34 -0.57 -0.91
CA GLU A 107 16.49 -0.71 -2.36
C GLU A 107 15.58 0.28 -3.10
N PHE A 108 14.30 0.32 -2.74
CA PHE A 108 13.36 1.27 -3.33
C PHE A 108 13.81 2.73 -3.18
N ASN A 109 14.21 3.12 -1.96
CA ASN A 109 14.67 4.48 -1.69
C ASN A 109 16.00 4.79 -2.40
N SER A 110 16.87 3.80 -2.60
CA SER A 110 18.11 3.98 -3.36
C SER A 110 17.86 4.24 -4.84
N THR A 111 16.81 3.63 -5.41
CA THR A 111 16.44 3.78 -6.82
C THR A 111 15.64 5.05 -7.08
N TYR A 112 14.67 5.37 -6.23
CA TYR A 112 13.71 6.45 -6.48
C TYR A 112 13.87 7.68 -5.59
N HIS A 113 14.77 7.63 -4.60
CA HIS A 113 14.98 8.71 -3.60
C HIS A 113 13.69 9.17 -2.89
N LYS A 114 12.70 8.28 -2.81
CA LYS A 114 11.39 8.50 -2.19
C LYS A 114 10.95 7.24 -1.44
N LEU A 115 10.02 7.42 -0.50
CA LEU A 115 9.30 6.32 0.13
C LEU A 115 8.24 5.76 -0.82
N LEU A 116 7.92 4.47 -0.65
CA LEU A 116 6.77 3.85 -1.31
C LEU A 116 5.48 4.58 -0.94
N TYR A 117 4.69 4.91 -1.95
CA TYR A 117 3.47 5.70 -1.84
C TYR A 117 2.55 5.25 -0.71
N ALA A 118 2.17 3.96 -0.64
CA ALA A 118 1.21 3.50 0.37
C ALA A 118 1.86 3.02 1.69
N ASN A 119 3.16 3.25 1.85
CA ASN A 119 3.92 2.98 3.09
C ASN A 119 4.16 4.24 3.94
N LEU A 120 3.67 5.39 3.49
CA LEU A 120 3.78 6.66 4.21
C LEU A 120 3.12 6.62 5.58
N LYS A 121 3.84 7.16 6.57
CA LYS A 121 3.41 7.31 7.95
C LYS A 121 3.04 8.79 8.16
N PHE A 122 1.76 9.05 8.32
CA PHE A 122 1.20 10.33 8.75
C PHE A 122 0.70 10.17 10.19
#